data_AF-A0A6A6ZNN5-F1
#
_entry.id   AF-A0A6A6ZNN5-F1
#
_cell.length_a   1.000
_cell.length_b   1.000
_cell.length_c   1.000
_cell.angle_alpha   90.00
_cell.angle_beta   90.00
_cell.angle_gamma   90.00
#
_symmetry.space_group_name_H-M   'P 1'
#
loop_
_entity.id
_entity.type
_entity.pdbx_description
1 polymer ?
#
loop_
_entity_poly.entity_id
_entity_poly.type
_entity_poly.pdbx_seq_one_letter_code
_entity_poly.pdbx_strand_id
1 'polypeptide(L)'
;MKGLLDLIADDRSYYPIHSCILSHLDFKDILSLQLVCKEISHLYKTLLKTQWNIDTRLKLLFSDVPAFRSLQSKTNTLIVGPVATGFFRHSSFEIQDEDVQLIVRKGHDAEAVQSFLRAQDYDAFNNYVSKVSVLLGVDKVEVYVKGDDQAGYYPHLLLLHAQDAPITVFLQNVEGTCDACFITWNKAYCLFPVSTMLARESFLMAPLKDKPTAEELKENKHATAASIKAVKEQGYKVKTGIWQVDTQDKPATRA
;
A
#
# COMPACT_ATOMS: atom_id res chain seq x y z
N MET A 1 9.68 -41.54 10.28
CA MET A 1 8.83 -40.50 10.88
C MET A 1 9.04 -39.26 10.04
N LYS A 2 7.99 -38.77 9.36
CA LYS A 2 8.08 -37.48 8.67
C LYS A 2 8.10 -36.37 9.73
N GLY A 3 9.08 -35.49 9.66
CA GLY A 3 9.29 -34.43 10.65
C GLY A 3 8.44 -33.19 10.36
N LEU A 4 8.38 -32.25 11.31
CA LEU A 4 7.74 -30.95 11.12
C LEU A 4 8.27 -30.21 9.87
N LEU A 5 9.56 -30.41 9.56
CA LEU A 5 10.21 -29.83 8.39
C LEU A 5 9.58 -30.30 7.08
N ASP A 6 9.11 -31.55 7.00
CA ASP A 6 8.48 -32.09 5.79
C ASP A 6 7.15 -31.38 5.47
N LEU A 7 6.43 -30.92 6.50
CA LEU A 7 5.18 -30.17 6.34
C LEU A 7 5.42 -28.77 5.74
N ILE A 8 6.64 -28.24 5.89
CA ILE A 8 7.04 -26.93 5.39
C ILE A 8 7.78 -27.07 4.05
N ALA A 9 8.62 -28.08 3.89
CA ALA A 9 9.46 -28.26 2.71
C ALA A 9 8.75 -28.94 1.53
N ASP A 10 7.77 -29.82 1.79
CA ASP A 10 7.04 -30.56 0.75
C ASP A 10 5.67 -29.93 0.49
N ASP A 11 5.68 -28.85 -0.29
CA ASP A 11 4.50 -28.09 -0.69
C ASP A 11 3.50 -28.90 -1.56
N ARG A 12 3.96 -29.99 -2.19
CA ARG A 12 3.13 -30.84 -3.05
C ARG A 12 2.33 -31.86 -2.26
N SER A 13 2.98 -32.52 -1.30
CA SER A 13 2.32 -33.56 -0.50
C SER A 13 1.44 -32.98 0.61
N TYR A 14 1.73 -31.75 1.08
CA TYR A 14 1.08 -31.16 2.25
C TYR A 14 0.56 -29.74 2.01
N TYR A 15 0.19 -29.39 0.78
CA TYR A 15 -0.19 -28.01 0.40
C TYR A 15 -1.11 -27.27 1.38
N PRO A 16 -2.22 -27.84 1.89
CA PRO A 16 -3.09 -27.11 2.82
C PRO A 16 -2.39 -26.75 4.14
N ILE A 17 -1.58 -27.68 4.67
CA ILE A 17 -0.83 -27.48 5.92
C ILE A 17 0.31 -26.48 5.68
N HIS A 18 1.07 -26.69 4.60
CA HIS A 18 2.13 -25.79 4.16
C HIS A 18 1.61 -24.35 4.01
N SER A 19 0.52 -24.17 3.25
CA SER A 19 -0.06 -22.86 2.99
C SER A 19 -0.55 -22.19 4.27
N CYS A 20 -1.18 -22.95 5.17
CA CYS A 20 -1.65 -22.46 6.46
C CYS A 20 -0.49 -21.99 7.33
N ILE A 21 0.56 -22.80 7.50
CA ILE A 21 1.76 -22.42 8.26
C ILE A 21 2.35 -21.13 7.70
N LEU A 22 2.58 -21.06 6.38
CA LEU A 22 3.20 -19.88 5.78
C LEU A 22 2.33 -18.62 5.88
N SER A 23 0.99 -18.74 5.87
CA SER A 23 0.10 -17.59 6.02
C SER A 23 0.18 -16.89 7.39
N HIS A 24 0.76 -17.55 8.38
CA HIS A 24 0.99 -17.00 9.72
C HIS A 24 2.39 -16.41 9.91
N LEU A 25 3.25 -16.49 8.91
CA LEU A 25 4.61 -15.98 8.97
C LEU A 25 4.68 -14.62 8.29
N ASP A 26 5.37 -13.68 8.92
CA ASP A 26 5.64 -12.40 8.30
C ASP A 26 6.85 -12.47 7.36
N PHE A 27 7.10 -11.36 6.65
CA PHE A 27 8.22 -11.27 5.71
C PHE A 27 9.58 -11.61 6.36
N LYS A 28 9.79 -11.22 7.61
CA LYS A 28 11.05 -11.46 8.34
C LYS A 28 11.19 -12.92 8.72
N ASP A 29 10.10 -13.55 9.17
CA ASP A 29 10.07 -14.97 9.51
C ASP A 29 10.39 -15.84 8.30
N ILE A 30 9.79 -15.51 7.14
CA ILE A 30 10.02 -16.21 5.88
C ILE A 30 11.48 -16.10 5.46
N LEU A 31 12.06 -14.89 5.48
CA LEU A 31 13.49 -14.71 5.15
C LEU A 31 14.39 -15.49 6.11
N SER A 32 14.06 -15.49 7.41
CA SER A 32 14.84 -16.20 8.42
C SER A 32 14.78 -17.71 8.19
N LEU A 33 13.60 -18.26 7.89
CA LEU A 33 13.41 -19.69 7.62
C LEU A 33 14.23 -20.16 6.42
N GLN A 34 14.29 -19.39 5.34
CA GLN A 34 15.08 -19.76 4.16
C GLN A 34 16.58 -19.93 4.46
N LEU A 35 17.07 -19.29 5.51
CA LEU A 35 18.48 -19.34 5.91
C LEU A 35 18.77 -20.50 6.87
N VAL A 36 17.74 -21.20 7.37
CA VAL A 36 17.92 -22.31 8.32
C VAL A 36 18.50 -23.55 7.62
N CYS A 37 17.91 -23.98 6.50
CA CYS A 37 18.43 -25.12 5.75
C CYS A 37 18.12 -25.06 4.24
N LYS A 38 18.85 -25.88 3.46
CA LYS A 38 18.71 -25.91 1.99
C LYS A 38 17.34 -26.38 1.53
N GLU A 39 16.70 -27.28 2.28
CA GLU A 39 15.40 -27.86 1.91
C GLU A 39 14.30 -26.80 1.83
N ILE A 40 14.30 -25.80 2.72
CA ILE A 40 13.32 -24.70 2.73
C ILE A 40 13.84 -23.40 2.12
N SER A 41 15.04 -23.42 1.53
CA SER A 41 15.62 -22.22 0.87
C SER A 41 14.79 -21.71 -0.31
N HIS A 42 13.90 -22.54 -0.87
CA HIS A 42 13.07 -22.21 -2.01
C HIS A 42 11.73 -21.52 -1.64
N LEU A 43 11.37 -21.46 -0.35
CA LEU A 43 10.05 -21.00 0.11
C LEU A 43 9.64 -19.62 -0.43
N TYR A 44 10.54 -18.64 -0.44
CA TYR A 44 10.23 -17.31 -0.98
C TYR A 44 9.83 -17.35 -2.45
N LYS A 45 10.51 -18.17 -3.26
CA LYS A 45 10.17 -18.31 -4.69
C LYS A 45 8.80 -18.96 -4.87
N THR A 46 8.43 -19.89 -4.00
CA THR A 46 7.09 -20.49 -3.98
C THR A 46 6.05 -19.44 -3.60
N LEU A 47 6.29 -18.70 -2.51
CA LEU A 47 5.38 -17.66 -2.02
C LEU A 47 5.15 -16.55 -3.04
N LEU A 48 6.19 -16.09 -3.75
CA LEU A 48 6.05 -15.10 -4.83
C LEU A 48 5.07 -15.55 -5.93
N LYS A 49 4.93 -16.86 -6.17
CA LYS A 49 4.02 -17.40 -7.18
C LYS A 49 2.62 -17.66 -6.63
N THR A 50 2.49 -17.85 -5.32
CA THR A 50 1.24 -18.23 -4.65
C THR A 50 0.67 -17.06 -3.83
N GLN A 51 1.14 -16.89 -2.60
CA GLN A 51 0.56 -15.98 -1.60
C GLN A 51 0.96 -14.50 -1.82
N TRP A 52 2.17 -14.26 -2.35
CA TRP A 52 2.68 -12.95 -2.76
C TRP A 52 2.49 -12.65 -4.25
N ASN A 53 1.38 -13.15 -4.82
CA ASN A 53 0.97 -12.79 -6.16
C ASN A 53 -0.15 -11.74 -6.09
N ILE A 54 0.15 -10.51 -6.52
CA ILE A 54 -0.84 -9.42 -6.52
C ILE A 54 -2.04 -9.73 -7.44
N ASP A 55 -1.85 -10.52 -8.50
CA ASP A 55 -2.95 -10.87 -9.40
C ASP A 55 -3.98 -11.76 -8.68
N THR A 56 -3.54 -12.60 -7.72
CA THR A 56 -4.45 -13.37 -6.86
C THR A 56 -5.33 -12.44 -6.02
N ARG A 57 -4.76 -11.36 -5.51
CA ARG A 57 -5.47 -10.32 -4.74
C ARG A 57 -6.43 -9.52 -5.62
N LEU A 58 -5.99 -9.15 -6.84
CA LEU A 58 -6.81 -8.38 -7.78
C LEU A 58 -8.01 -9.16 -8.32
N LYS A 59 -7.97 -10.50 -8.35
CA LYS A 59 -9.12 -11.34 -8.74
C LYS A 59 -10.35 -11.16 -7.84
N LEU A 60 -10.15 -10.69 -6.61
CA LEU A 60 -11.27 -10.37 -5.71
C LEU A 60 -12.00 -9.10 -6.12
N LEU A 61 -11.29 -8.19 -6.82
CA LEU A 61 -11.81 -6.89 -7.24
C LEU A 61 -12.32 -6.96 -8.68
N PHE A 62 -11.50 -7.49 -9.58
CA PHE A 62 -11.73 -7.48 -11.02
C PHE A 62 -11.95 -8.88 -11.57
N SER A 63 -12.95 -9.04 -12.43
CA SER A 63 -13.18 -10.27 -13.19
C SER A 63 -12.13 -10.48 -14.26
N ASP A 64 -11.58 -9.41 -14.85
CA ASP A 64 -10.51 -9.46 -15.86
C ASP A 64 -9.24 -8.76 -15.36
N VAL A 65 -8.45 -9.50 -14.56
CA VAL A 65 -7.16 -9.01 -14.04
C VAL A 65 -6.14 -8.74 -15.16
N PRO A 66 -5.96 -9.60 -16.19
CA PRO A 66 -5.06 -9.29 -17.30
C PRO A 66 -5.39 -7.97 -18.01
N ALA A 67 -6.67 -7.67 -18.25
CA ALA A 67 -7.09 -6.40 -18.83
C ALA A 67 -6.74 -5.22 -17.91
N PHE A 68 -6.98 -5.35 -16.60
CA PHE A 68 -6.57 -4.33 -15.64
C PHE A 68 -5.05 -4.10 -15.66
N ARG A 69 -4.23 -5.15 -15.66
CA ARG A 69 -2.76 -5.03 -15.66
C ARG A 69 -2.24 -4.39 -16.96
N SER A 70 -2.87 -4.70 -18.08
CA SER A 70 -2.58 -4.05 -19.37
C SER A 70 -2.95 -2.57 -19.35
N LEU A 71 -4.11 -2.23 -18.79
CA LEU A 71 -4.54 -0.85 -18.60
C LEU A 71 -3.57 -0.09 -17.68
N GLN A 72 -3.24 -0.66 -16.53
CA GLN A 72 -2.29 -0.12 -15.56
C GLN A 72 -0.93 0.21 -16.19
N SER A 73 -0.47 -0.63 -17.12
CA SER A 73 0.77 -0.39 -17.88
C SER A 73 0.65 0.82 -18.81
N LYS A 74 -0.49 0.96 -19.50
CA LYS A 74 -0.74 2.06 -20.44
C LYS A 74 -0.94 3.40 -19.74
N THR A 75 -1.61 3.41 -18.59
CA THR A 75 -1.99 4.62 -17.84
C THR A 75 -1.01 4.98 -16.72
N ASN A 76 0.02 4.16 -16.50
CA ASN A 76 0.94 4.26 -15.36
C ASN A 76 0.22 4.33 -14.00
N THR A 77 -0.95 3.69 -13.89
CA THR A 77 -1.74 3.70 -12.65
C THR A 77 -0.97 2.98 -11.53
N LEU A 78 -0.94 3.57 -10.35
CA LEU A 78 -0.35 2.98 -9.15
C LEU A 78 -1.43 2.46 -8.23
N ILE A 79 -1.24 1.26 -7.68
CA ILE A 79 -1.97 0.78 -6.51
C ILE A 79 -1.17 1.22 -5.28
N VAL A 80 -1.81 1.90 -4.34
CA VAL A 80 -1.16 2.46 -3.14
C VAL A 80 -1.97 2.16 -1.89
N GLY A 81 -1.53 2.68 -0.75
CA GLY A 81 -2.29 2.64 0.49
C GLY A 81 -2.33 1.24 1.12
N PRO A 82 -3.40 0.93 1.86
CA PRO A 82 -3.47 -0.29 2.68
C PRO A 82 -3.21 -1.57 1.89
N VAL A 83 -3.78 -1.70 0.68
CA VAL A 83 -3.55 -2.86 -0.21
C VAL A 83 -2.06 -3.04 -0.56
N ALA A 84 -1.35 -1.95 -0.88
CA ALA A 84 0.07 -2.03 -1.22
C ALA A 84 0.93 -2.35 0.01
N THR A 85 0.62 -1.76 1.16
CA THR A 85 1.32 -2.04 2.43
C THR A 85 1.06 -3.47 2.91
N GLY A 86 -0.19 -3.92 2.88
CA GLY A 86 -0.63 -5.26 3.25
C GLY A 86 0.00 -6.34 2.37
N PHE A 87 0.20 -6.07 1.07
CA PHE A 87 0.94 -6.97 0.18
C PHE A 87 2.34 -7.32 0.72
N PHE A 88 3.10 -6.33 1.22
CA PHE A 88 4.44 -6.57 1.76
C PHE A 88 4.45 -7.15 3.18
N ARG A 89 3.43 -6.85 3.98
CA ARG A 89 3.33 -7.38 5.36
C ARG A 89 3.04 -8.87 5.41
N HIS A 90 2.68 -9.48 4.28
CA HIS A 90 2.15 -10.84 4.24
C HIS A 90 0.98 -11.02 5.21
N SER A 91 0.26 -9.93 5.52
CA SER A 91 -0.93 -10.04 6.33
C SER A 91 -1.96 -10.81 5.51
N SER A 92 -2.45 -11.90 6.09
CA SER A 92 -3.65 -12.62 5.66
C SER A 92 -4.91 -11.75 5.71
N PHE A 93 -4.77 -10.47 6.10
CA PHE A 93 -5.81 -9.45 6.03
C PHE A 93 -6.47 -9.50 4.66
N GLU A 94 -7.71 -9.98 4.71
CA GLU A 94 -8.63 -10.06 3.61
C GLU A 94 -8.82 -8.63 3.11
N ILE A 95 -8.63 -8.42 1.81
CA ILE A 95 -8.85 -7.11 1.15
C ILE A 95 -10.28 -6.60 1.41
N GLN A 96 -11.17 -7.50 1.87
CA GLN A 96 -12.54 -7.25 2.25
C GLN A 96 -12.71 -6.14 3.31
N ASP A 97 -11.66 -5.79 4.07
CA ASP A 97 -11.74 -4.73 5.09
C ASP A 97 -11.04 -3.42 4.72
N GLU A 98 -10.36 -3.34 3.56
CA GLU A 98 -9.50 -2.21 3.24
C GLU A 98 -9.81 -1.58 1.87
N ASP A 99 -9.96 -0.26 1.87
CA ASP A 99 -10.13 0.54 0.67
C ASP A 99 -8.95 0.40 -0.31
N VAL A 100 -9.27 0.18 -1.59
CA VAL A 100 -8.31 0.05 -2.67
C VAL A 100 -8.03 1.43 -3.24
N GLN A 101 -6.80 1.91 -3.14
CA GLN A 101 -6.43 3.24 -3.65
C GLN A 101 -5.65 3.13 -4.96
N LEU A 102 -6.17 3.77 -6.00
CA LEU A 102 -5.54 3.88 -7.32
C LEU A 102 -5.17 5.34 -7.59
N ILE A 103 -3.92 5.60 -7.97
CA ILE A 103 -3.48 6.91 -8.46
C ILE A 103 -3.28 6.84 -9.96
N VAL A 104 -3.96 7.69 -10.71
CA VAL A 104 -3.86 7.77 -12.18
C VAL A 104 -3.75 9.23 -12.60
N ARG A 105 -3.07 9.50 -13.72
CA ARG A 105 -3.03 10.86 -14.27
C ARG A 105 -4.42 11.30 -14.73
N LYS A 106 -4.80 12.53 -14.40
CA LYS A 106 -6.08 13.11 -14.84
C LYS A 106 -6.19 13.21 -16.37
N GLY A 107 -7.41 13.27 -16.88
CA GLY A 107 -7.71 13.32 -18.32
C GLY A 107 -7.89 11.91 -18.89
N HIS A 108 -7.36 11.68 -20.11
CA HIS A 108 -7.59 10.44 -20.87
C HIS A 108 -7.23 9.16 -20.10
N ASP A 109 -6.16 9.16 -19.31
CA ASP A 109 -5.74 7.99 -18.54
C ASP A 109 -6.76 7.66 -17.43
N ALA A 110 -7.25 8.67 -16.72
CA ALA A 110 -8.30 8.50 -15.74
C ALA A 110 -9.60 8.01 -16.39
N GLU A 111 -10.02 8.62 -17.51
CA GLU A 111 -11.21 8.21 -18.26
C GLU A 111 -11.13 6.72 -18.66
N ALA A 112 -9.98 6.25 -19.11
CA ALA A 112 -9.77 4.85 -19.45
C ALA A 112 -9.93 3.91 -18.24
N VAL A 113 -9.42 4.31 -17.06
CA VAL A 113 -9.62 3.57 -15.80
C VAL A 113 -11.09 3.59 -15.38
N GLN A 114 -11.76 4.73 -15.45
CA GLN A 114 -13.20 4.84 -15.14
C GLN A 114 -14.05 3.94 -16.05
N SER A 115 -13.76 3.92 -17.35
CA SER A 115 -14.43 3.04 -18.31
C SER A 115 -14.22 1.56 -17.98
N PHE A 116 -13.00 1.18 -17.59
CA PHE A 116 -12.72 -0.18 -17.13
C PHE A 116 -13.51 -0.52 -15.86
N LEU A 117 -13.54 0.35 -14.87
CA LEU A 117 -14.28 0.13 -13.62
C LEU A 117 -15.78 -0.08 -13.89
N ARG A 118 -16.39 0.75 -14.73
CA ARG A 118 -17.80 0.58 -15.14
C ARG A 118 -18.05 -0.76 -15.84
N ALA A 119 -17.11 -1.22 -16.66
CA ALA A 119 -17.17 -2.53 -17.30
C ALA A 119 -16.93 -3.71 -16.33
N GLN A 120 -16.55 -3.44 -15.08
CA GLN A 120 -16.38 -4.40 -13.99
C GLN A 120 -17.50 -4.26 -12.94
N ASP A 121 -18.62 -3.64 -13.31
CA ASP A 121 -19.80 -3.38 -12.47
C ASP A 121 -19.51 -2.47 -11.26
N TYR A 122 -18.55 -1.55 -11.40
CA TYR A 122 -18.33 -0.50 -10.41
C TYR A 122 -19.04 0.80 -10.80
N ASP A 123 -19.80 1.36 -9.87
CA ASP A 123 -20.48 2.64 -9.99
C ASP A 123 -19.85 3.70 -9.10
N ALA A 124 -19.84 4.94 -9.59
CA ALA A 124 -19.33 6.07 -8.83
C ALA A 124 -20.31 6.41 -7.69
N PHE A 125 -19.80 6.36 -6.46
CA PHE A 125 -20.53 6.71 -5.26
C PHE A 125 -20.41 8.22 -4.97
N ASN A 126 -21.43 8.98 -5.37
CA ASN A 126 -21.43 10.45 -5.33
C ASN A 126 -21.49 11.07 -3.92
N ASN A 127 -21.71 10.30 -2.86
CA ASN A 127 -21.92 10.83 -1.50
C ASN A 127 -20.66 10.85 -0.63
N TYR A 128 -19.52 10.38 -1.13
CA TYR A 128 -18.27 10.42 -0.36
C TYR A 128 -17.52 11.72 -0.62
N VAL A 129 -17.86 12.76 0.12
CA VAL A 129 -16.98 13.94 0.27
C VAL A 129 -15.83 13.51 1.16
N SER A 130 -14.82 12.86 0.57
CA SER A 130 -13.60 12.61 1.31
C SER A 130 -12.97 13.95 1.64
N LYS A 131 -12.43 14.09 2.86
CA LYS A 131 -11.53 15.19 3.27
C LYS A 131 -10.21 15.22 2.47
N VAL A 132 -10.18 14.66 1.27
CA VAL A 132 -9.02 14.51 0.37
C VAL A 132 -8.80 15.76 -0.48
N SER A 133 -9.57 16.83 -0.27
CA SER A 133 -9.23 18.19 -0.73
C SER A 133 -7.89 18.73 -0.19
N VAL A 134 -7.12 17.92 0.54
CA VAL A 134 -5.85 18.27 1.18
C VAL A 134 -4.64 17.53 0.56
N LEU A 135 -4.84 16.56 -0.35
CA LEU A 135 -3.72 15.84 -0.97
C LEU A 135 -3.07 16.66 -2.09
N LEU A 136 -1.76 16.80 -2.01
CA LEU A 136 -0.97 17.61 -2.93
C LEU A 136 -0.93 16.98 -4.31
N GLY A 137 -1.22 17.78 -5.34
CA GLY A 137 -1.23 17.30 -6.72
C GLY A 137 -2.38 16.35 -7.04
N VAL A 138 -3.39 16.20 -6.16
CA VAL A 138 -4.63 15.49 -6.45
C VAL A 138 -5.70 16.50 -6.87
N ASP A 139 -6.27 16.30 -8.04
CA ASP A 139 -7.32 17.14 -8.63
C ASP A 139 -8.71 16.76 -8.11
N LYS A 140 -8.97 15.45 -8.07
CA LYS A 140 -10.25 14.86 -7.67
C LYS A 140 -10.02 13.47 -7.10
N VAL A 141 -10.90 13.07 -6.17
CA VAL A 141 -11.03 11.66 -5.78
C VAL A 141 -12.44 11.19 -6.04
N GLU A 142 -12.55 10.03 -6.65
CA GLU A 142 -13.82 9.35 -6.90
C GLU A 142 -13.83 8.03 -6.15
N VAL A 143 -14.97 7.72 -5.54
CA VAL A 143 -15.17 6.46 -4.84
C VAL A 143 -16.05 5.58 -5.71
N TYR A 144 -15.67 4.32 -5.86
CA TYR A 144 -16.35 3.32 -6.65
C TYR A 144 -16.80 2.17 -5.76
N VAL A 145 -18.06 1.76 -5.93
CA VAL A 145 -18.70 0.62 -5.25
C VAL A 145 -19.16 -0.39 -6.29
N LYS A 146 -19.08 -1.68 -5.96
CA LYS A 146 -19.51 -2.75 -6.87
C LYS A 146 -21.03 -2.95 -6.75
N GLY A 147 -21.72 -3.15 -7.87
CA GLY A 147 -23.18 -2.97 -8.01
C GLY A 147 -24.11 -3.70 -7.01
N ASP A 148 -23.67 -4.76 -6.33
CA ASP A 148 -24.46 -5.49 -5.33
C ASP A 148 -24.24 -5.01 -3.88
N ASP A 149 -23.29 -4.10 -3.66
CA ASP A 149 -22.76 -3.75 -2.33
C ASP A 149 -23.27 -2.39 -1.81
N GLN A 150 -24.54 -2.07 -2.09
CA GLN A 150 -25.20 -0.86 -1.58
C GLN A 150 -25.45 -0.92 -0.05
N ALA A 151 -25.10 -2.04 0.60
CA ALA A 151 -25.26 -2.27 2.04
C ALA A 151 -24.14 -1.65 2.90
N GLY A 152 -23.15 -1.00 2.29
CA GLY A 152 -22.06 -0.34 3.02
C GLY A 152 -20.95 -1.29 3.51
N TYR A 153 -20.79 -2.43 2.84
CA TYR A 153 -19.66 -3.33 3.08
C TYR A 153 -18.47 -2.95 2.19
N TYR A 154 -17.29 -2.99 2.81
CA TYR A 154 -15.98 -2.79 2.17
C TYR A 154 -15.69 -3.95 1.21
N PRO A 155 -14.83 -3.73 0.19
CA PRO A 155 -13.94 -2.58 0.02
C PRO A 155 -14.40 -1.56 -1.04
N HIS A 156 -14.25 -0.26 -0.74
CA HIS A 156 -14.40 0.78 -1.76
C HIS A 156 -13.13 0.90 -2.61
N LEU A 157 -13.29 1.31 -3.87
CA LEU A 157 -12.17 1.66 -4.74
C LEU A 157 -12.09 3.19 -4.90
N LEU A 158 -11.00 3.77 -4.42
CA LEU A 158 -10.72 5.19 -4.52
C LEU A 158 -9.83 5.44 -5.74
N LEU A 159 -10.34 6.22 -6.69
CA LEU A 159 -9.60 6.69 -7.85
C LEU A 159 -9.13 8.13 -7.61
N LEU A 160 -7.83 8.32 -7.41
CA LEU A 160 -7.18 9.61 -7.22
C LEU A 160 -6.68 10.12 -8.56
N HIS A 161 -7.18 11.29 -8.97
CA HIS A 161 -6.81 11.97 -10.20
C HIS A 161 -5.59 12.85 -9.96
N ALA A 162 -4.42 12.40 -10.38
CA ALA A 162 -3.16 13.11 -10.26
C ALA A 162 -3.03 14.21 -11.32
N GLN A 163 -2.62 15.41 -10.90
CA GLN A 163 -2.28 16.52 -11.80
C GLN A 163 -1.00 16.22 -12.59
N ASP A 164 -0.04 15.55 -11.95
CA ASP A 164 1.26 15.14 -12.50
C ASP A 164 1.38 13.62 -12.63
N ALA A 165 2.60 13.12 -12.84
CA ALA A 165 2.88 11.69 -12.82
C ALA A 165 2.41 11.06 -11.48
N PRO A 166 1.71 9.92 -11.49
CA PRO A 166 1.20 9.27 -10.27
C PRO A 166 2.24 9.06 -9.17
N ILE A 167 3.49 8.76 -9.55
CA ILE A 167 4.58 8.58 -8.59
C ILE A 167 4.96 9.86 -7.84
N THR A 168 4.88 11.02 -8.50
CA THR A 168 5.15 12.32 -7.89
C THR A 168 4.11 12.62 -6.82
N VAL A 169 2.83 12.45 -7.16
CA VAL A 169 1.71 12.63 -6.24
C VAL A 169 1.79 11.64 -5.08
N PHE A 170 2.13 10.38 -5.34
CA PHE A 170 2.37 9.41 -4.28
C PHE A 170 3.44 9.91 -3.30
N LEU A 171 4.65 10.20 -3.78
CA LEU A 171 5.77 10.60 -2.93
C LEU A 171 5.50 11.87 -2.12
N GLN A 172 4.75 12.83 -2.68
CA GLN A 172 4.37 14.07 -1.98
C GLN A 172 3.42 13.86 -0.81
N ASN A 173 2.67 12.75 -0.81
CA ASN A 173 1.59 12.50 0.14
C ASN A 173 1.83 11.29 1.05
N VAL A 174 2.98 10.60 0.95
CA VAL A 174 3.33 9.56 1.93
C VAL A 174 3.59 10.20 3.29
N GLU A 175 2.81 9.82 4.30
CA GLU A 175 2.89 10.37 5.66
C GLU A 175 3.93 9.65 6.54
N GLY A 176 4.24 8.40 6.23
CA GLY A 176 5.15 7.57 7.00
C GLY A 176 5.85 6.52 6.18
N THR A 177 7.06 6.13 6.59
CA THR A 177 7.85 5.15 5.84
C THR A 177 7.14 3.80 5.70
N CYS A 178 6.28 3.42 6.66
CA CYS A 178 5.48 2.19 6.59
C CYS A 178 4.49 2.17 5.41
N ASP A 179 3.99 3.34 5.00
CA ASP A 179 3.01 3.50 3.92
C ASP A 179 3.68 3.81 2.57
N ALA A 180 5.02 3.88 2.56
CA ALA A 180 5.83 4.10 1.36
C ALA A 180 5.92 2.84 0.48
N CYS A 181 4.77 2.20 0.24
CA CYS A 181 4.61 1.03 -0.60
C CYS A 181 3.67 1.34 -1.76
N PHE A 182 4.03 0.91 -2.97
CA PHE A 182 3.17 1.05 -4.14
C PHE A 182 3.41 -0.09 -5.13
N ILE A 183 2.41 -0.38 -5.96
CA ILE A 183 2.45 -1.45 -6.95
C ILE A 183 2.15 -0.89 -8.33
N THR A 184 3.05 -1.18 -9.26
CA THR A 184 2.96 -0.89 -10.70
C THR A 184 2.46 -2.12 -11.46
N TRP A 185 2.30 -1.99 -12.78
CA TRP A 185 1.84 -3.09 -13.64
C TRP A 185 2.75 -4.34 -13.62
N ASN A 186 4.04 -4.23 -13.28
CA ASN A 186 4.96 -5.37 -13.26
C ASN A 186 5.76 -5.55 -11.97
N LYS A 187 5.75 -4.58 -11.05
CA LYS A 187 6.57 -4.60 -9.84
C LYS A 187 5.85 -3.98 -8.66
N ALA A 188 6.12 -4.52 -7.47
CA ALA A 188 5.77 -3.91 -6.19
C ALA A 188 7.04 -3.28 -5.59
N TYR A 189 6.89 -2.12 -4.96
CA TYR A 189 7.97 -1.38 -4.33
C TYR A 189 7.63 -1.09 -2.87
N CYS A 190 8.59 -1.34 -1.98
CA CYS A 190 8.61 -0.85 -0.62
C CYS A 190 9.87 -0.01 -0.49
N LEU A 191 9.74 1.30 -0.21
CA LEU A 191 10.88 2.23 -0.24
C LEU A 191 11.79 2.10 0.98
N PHE A 192 11.26 1.60 2.11
CA PHE A 192 12.00 1.51 3.38
C PHE A 192 11.92 0.11 4.02
N PRO A 193 12.24 -0.98 3.29
CA PRO A 193 11.93 -2.34 3.72
C PRO A 193 12.68 -2.76 4.98
N VAL A 194 13.89 -2.24 5.22
CA VAL A 194 14.67 -2.58 6.42
C VAL A 194 14.02 -2.01 7.67
N SER A 195 13.67 -0.73 7.69
CA SER A 195 13.04 -0.14 8.87
C SER A 195 11.62 -0.66 9.05
N THR A 196 10.83 -0.78 7.98
CA THR A 196 9.41 -1.10 8.09
C THR A 196 9.17 -2.60 8.23
N MET A 197 9.70 -3.41 7.33
CA MET A 197 9.40 -4.85 7.30
C MET A 197 10.27 -5.64 8.29
N LEU A 198 11.54 -5.28 8.46
CA LEU A 198 12.45 -6.03 9.34
C LEU A 198 12.47 -5.50 10.78
N ALA A 199 12.54 -4.17 10.96
CA ALA A 199 12.63 -3.56 12.29
C ALA A 199 11.26 -3.21 12.90
N ARG A 200 10.18 -3.23 12.10
CA ARG A 200 8.83 -2.78 12.52
C ARG A 200 8.85 -1.36 13.07
N GLU A 201 9.59 -0.48 12.39
CA GLU A 201 9.73 0.94 12.70
C GLU A 201 9.17 1.78 11.55
N SER A 202 8.47 2.86 11.89
CA SER A 202 7.99 3.84 10.92
C SER A 202 8.45 5.24 11.31
N PHE A 203 8.98 5.98 10.34
CA PHE A 203 9.37 7.37 10.50
C PHE A 203 8.32 8.26 9.82
N LEU A 204 7.89 9.30 10.52
CA LEU A 204 7.01 10.30 9.93
C LEU A 204 7.75 11.05 8.83
N MET A 205 7.08 11.19 7.69
CA MET A 205 7.60 11.88 6.52
C MET A 205 6.97 13.28 6.44
N ALA A 206 7.81 14.26 6.16
CA ALA A 206 7.31 15.57 5.77
C ALA A 206 6.92 15.51 4.27
N PRO A 207 5.84 16.20 3.86
CA PRO A 207 5.52 16.35 2.44
C PRO A 207 6.74 16.89 1.68
N LEU A 208 7.03 16.32 0.51
CA LEU A 208 8.07 16.79 -0.40
C LEU A 208 7.64 18.12 -1.03
N LYS A 209 7.85 19.23 -0.31
CA LYS A 209 7.58 20.60 -0.75
C LYS A 209 8.72 21.54 -0.37
N ASP A 210 9.00 22.52 -1.23
CA ASP A 210 10.02 23.54 -0.98
C ASP A 210 9.64 24.46 0.21
N LYS A 211 8.35 24.76 0.42
CA LYS A 211 7.83 25.52 1.59
C LYS A 211 6.35 25.18 1.88
N PRO A 212 6.02 24.48 2.97
CA PRO A 212 4.62 24.27 3.39
C PRO A 212 4.01 25.55 3.99
N THR A 213 2.70 25.76 3.84
CA THR A 213 2.01 26.93 4.44
C THR A 213 1.71 26.71 5.93
N ALA A 214 1.42 27.79 6.66
CA ALA A 214 1.16 27.72 8.11
C ALA A 214 -0.14 26.97 8.47
N GLU A 215 -1.14 26.98 7.58
CA GLU A 215 -2.40 26.23 7.71
C GLU A 215 -2.17 24.74 7.44
N GLU A 216 -1.43 24.41 6.38
CA GLU A 216 -0.99 23.04 6.08
C GLU A 216 -0.17 22.44 7.22
N LEU A 217 0.70 23.22 7.87
CA LEU A 217 1.48 22.77 9.03
C LEU A 217 0.60 22.51 10.28
N LYS A 218 -0.50 23.24 10.45
CA LYS A 218 -1.45 23.01 11.56
C LYS A 218 -2.32 21.78 11.31
N GLU A 219 -2.82 21.60 10.09
CA GLU A 219 -3.60 20.42 9.71
C GLU A 219 -2.75 19.16 9.73
N ASN A 220 -1.51 19.25 9.24
CA ASN A 220 -0.54 18.15 9.29
C ASN A 220 -0.25 17.72 10.74
N LYS A 221 -0.19 18.64 11.72
CA LYS A 221 -0.06 18.26 13.14
C LYS A 221 -1.23 17.42 13.68
N HIS A 222 -2.46 17.69 13.25
CA HIS A 222 -3.63 16.91 13.67
C HIS A 222 -3.74 15.57 12.92
N ALA A 223 -3.47 15.57 11.62
CA ALA A 223 -3.32 14.34 10.83
C ALA A 223 -2.22 13.44 11.42
N THR A 224 -1.08 14.04 11.78
CA THR A 224 0.04 13.35 12.42
C THR A 224 -0.36 12.58 13.69
N ALA A 225 -1.25 13.11 14.55
CA ALA A 225 -1.67 12.38 15.77
C ALA A 225 -2.52 11.14 15.47
N ALA A 226 -3.45 11.25 14.50
CA ALA A 226 -4.26 10.13 14.04
C ALA A 226 -3.41 9.08 13.31
N SER A 227 -2.53 9.51 12.42
CA SER A 227 -1.60 8.64 11.70
C SER A 227 -0.61 7.96 12.65
N ILE A 228 -0.07 8.67 13.66
CA ILE A 228 0.76 8.05 14.72
C ILE A 228 -0.03 6.93 15.44
N LYS A 229 -1.30 7.17 15.78
CA LYS A 229 -2.13 6.18 16.46
C LYS A 229 -2.38 4.96 15.58
N ALA A 230 -2.80 5.16 14.33
CA ALA A 230 -3.05 4.09 13.37
C ALA A 230 -1.79 3.25 13.11
N VAL A 231 -0.64 3.89 12.91
CA VAL A 231 0.64 3.20 12.69
C VAL A 231 1.07 2.39 13.93
N LYS A 232 0.80 2.90 15.15
CA LYS A 232 1.04 2.14 16.39
C LYS A 232 0.08 0.94 16.54
N GLU A 233 -1.19 1.09 16.21
CA GLU A 233 -2.18 0.00 16.22
C GLU A 233 -1.81 -1.10 15.23
N GLN A 234 -1.17 -0.74 14.13
CA GLN A 234 -0.57 -1.69 13.18
C GLN A 234 0.69 -2.41 13.69
N GLY A 235 1.16 -2.11 14.92
CA GLY A 235 2.30 -2.75 15.56
C GLY A 235 3.65 -2.10 15.30
N TYR A 236 3.69 -0.93 14.66
CA TYR A 236 4.95 -0.22 14.39
C TYR A 236 5.39 0.66 15.56
N LYS A 237 6.70 0.72 15.79
CA LYS A 237 7.32 1.75 16.60
C LYS A 237 7.45 3.03 15.77
N VAL A 238 6.66 4.04 16.10
CA VAL A 238 6.75 5.35 15.43
C VAL A 238 7.93 6.13 15.99
N LYS A 239 8.84 6.54 15.10
CA LYS A 239 9.98 7.41 15.38
C LYS A 239 9.72 8.80 14.80
N THR A 240 10.11 9.83 15.53
CA THR A 240 10.12 11.20 15.02
C THR A 240 11.10 11.31 13.86
N GLY A 241 10.74 12.07 12.82
CA GLY A 241 11.41 12.05 11.51
C GLY A 241 12.93 12.30 11.56
N ILE A 242 13.62 11.73 10.58
CA ILE A 242 15.08 11.90 10.34
C ILE A 242 15.42 13.37 10.00
N TRP A 243 14.42 14.13 9.54
CA TRP A 243 14.53 15.53 9.18
C TRP A 243 13.96 16.42 10.29
N GLN A 244 14.68 16.55 11.40
CA GLN A 244 14.53 17.78 12.18
C GLN A 244 15.22 18.88 11.38
N VAL A 245 14.43 19.72 10.68
CA VAL A 245 14.91 21.05 10.34
C VAL A 245 15.21 21.71 11.67
N ASP A 246 16.49 21.95 11.92
CA ASP A 246 16.93 22.63 13.11
C ASP A 246 16.24 23.99 13.14
N THR A 247 15.25 24.14 14.01
CA THR A 247 14.51 25.40 14.19
C THR A 247 15.35 26.39 15.01
N GLN A 248 16.62 26.08 15.25
CA GLN A 248 17.58 26.95 15.94
C GLN A 248 18.58 27.61 14.99
N ASP A 249 18.16 28.09 13.82
CA ASP A 249 18.90 29.19 13.18
C ASP A 249 18.55 30.51 13.89
N LYS A 250 19.09 30.67 15.11
CA LYS A 250 19.15 31.99 15.75
C LYS A 250 20.08 32.85 14.90
N PRO A 251 19.67 34.06 14.46
CA PRO A 251 20.59 34.94 13.76
C PRO A 251 21.78 35.21 14.68
N ALA A 252 22.97 34.89 14.19
CA ALA A 252 24.21 35.19 14.88
C ALA A 252 24.25 36.70 15.18
N THR A 253 24.06 37.07 16.44
CA THR A 253 24.39 38.40 16.93
C THR A 253 25.89 38.58 16.75
N ARG A 254 26.28 39.33 15.72
CA ARG A 254 27.62 39.91 15.64
C ARG A 254 27.74 40.95 16.75
N ALA A 255 28.73 40.74 17.62
CA ALA A 255 29.21 41.69 18.60
C ALA A 255 29.78 42.97 17.95
#